data_AF-A0A2E6GLH0-F1
#
_entry.id   AF-A0A2E6GLH0-F1
#
_cell.length_a   1.000
_cell.length_b   1.000
_cell.length_c   1.000
_cell.angle_alpha   90.00
_cell.angle_beta   90.00
_cell.angle_gamma   90.00
#
_symmetry.space_group_name_H-M   'P 1'
#
loop_
_entity.id
_entity.type
_entity.pdbx_description
1 polymer ?
#
loop_
_entity_poly.entity_id
_entity_poly.type
_entity_poly.pdbx_seq_one_letter_code
_entity_poly.pdbx_strand_id
1 'polypeptide(L)'
;MGGAGYLTGQAIAGTWRPIWQLVAYSLLLGAFDRFLVYALFKGQLLSLSAFAIDSLVILAIAFLGFRLTRARIMVKQYPWIFERAGPLNWKRKSGE
;
A
#
# COMPACT_ATOMS: atom_id res chain seq x y z
N MET A 1 3.20 -4.66 -12.38
CA MET A 1 2.27 -4.55 -11.23
C MET A 1 2.70 -3.60 -10.10
N GLY A 2 3.99 -3.31 -9.86
CA GLY A 2 4.41 -2.45 -8.74
C GLY A 2 3.78 -1.04 -8.69
N GLY A 3 3.66 -0.36 -9.84
CA GLY A 3 3.03 0.97 -9.90
C GLY A 3 1.55 0.98 -9.49
N ALA A 4 0.79 -0.07 -9.82
CA ALA A 4 -0.61 -0.20 -9.42
C ALA A 4 -0.75 -0.40 -7.91
N GLY A 5 0.15 -1.16 -7.28
CA GLY A 5 0.22 -1.30 -5.82
C GLY A 5 0.46 0.04 -5.14
N TYR A 6 1.40 0.84 -5.63
CA TYR A 6 1.70 2.17 -5.09
C TYR A 6 0.51 3.13 -5.20
N LEU A 7 -0.15 3.19 -6.37
CA LEU A 7 -1.33 4.03 -6.59
C LEU A 7 -2.51 3.61 -5.71
N THR A 8 -2.70 2.30 -5.51
CA THR A 8 -3.72 1.76 -4.59
C THR A 8 -3.44 2.21 -3.16
N GLY A 9 -2.18 2.11 -2.71
CA GLY A 9 -1.76 2.64 -1.42
C GLY A 9 -2.02 4.12 -1.24
N GLN A 10 -1.70 4.91 -2.26
CA GLN A 10 -1.94 6.36 -2.27
C GLN A 10 -3.43 6.69 -2.21
N ALA A 11 -4.29 6.02 -2.99
CA ALA A 11 -5.73 6.27 -3.03
C ALA A 11 -6.43 5.97 -1.69
N ILE A 12 -6.06 4.87 -1.04
CA ILE A 12 -6.62 4.47 0.26
C ILE A 12 -6.16 5.43 1.36
N ALA A 13 -4.89 5.85 1.34
CA ALA A 13 -4.40 6.87 2.25
C ALA A 13 -5.07 8.24 2.03
N GLY A 14 -5.33 8.60 0.77
CA GLY A 14 -6.05 9.81 0.35
C GLY A 14 -7.46 9.91 0.91
N THR A 15 -8.14 8.78 1.00
CA THR A 15 -9.54 8.68 1.43
C THR A 15 -9.70 8.37 2.91
N TRP A 16 -8.62 8.44 3.70
CA TRP A 16 -8.61 8.17 5.14
C TRP A 16 -9.11 6.77 5.53
N ARG A 17 -9.06 5.82 4.60
CA ARG A 17 -9.64 4.48 4.79
C ARG A 17 -8.74 3.57 5.65
N PRO A 18 -9.33 2.57 6.33
CA PRO A 18 -8.60 1.71 7.26
C PRO A 18 -7.57 0.83 6.54
N ILE A 19 -6.46 0.55 7.22
CA ILE A 19 -5.34 -0.29 6.72
C ILE A 19 -5.80 -1.67 6.24
N TRP A 20 -6.84 -2.24 6.84
CA TRP A 20 -7.38 -3.54 6.41
C TRP A 20 -7.85 -3.55 4.96
N GLN A 21 -8.37 -2.41 4.46
CA GLN A 21 -8.74 -2.31 3.05
C GLN A 21 -7.53 -2.34 2.14
N LEU A 22 -6.40 -1.74 2.54
CA LEU A 22 -5.15 -1.83 1.80
C LEU A 22 -4.69 -3.28 1.64
N VAL A 23 -4.77 -4.06 2.72
CA VAL A 23 -4.41 -5.48 2.72
C VAL A 23 -5.36 -6.26 1.80
N ALA A 24 -6.68 -6.06 1.94
CA ALA A 24 -7.68 -6.75 1.12
C ALA A 24 -7.51 -6.44 -0.38
N TYR A 25 -7.33 -5.17 -0.75
CA TYR A 25 -7.12 -4.77 -2.14
C TYR A 25 -5.78 -5.27 -2.70
N SER A 26 -4.72 -5.29 -1.89
CA SER A 26 -3.42 -5.82 -2.31
C SER A 26 -3.47 -7.33 -2.56
N LEU A 27 -4.22 -8.07 -1.73
CA LEU A 27 -4.47 -9.50 -1.92
C LEU A 27 -5.30 -9.78 -3.18
N LEU A 28 -6.36 -8.99 -3.43
CA LEU A 28 -7.15 -9.10 -4.65
C LEU A 28 -6.32 -8.79 -5.90
N LEU A 29 -5.45 -7.78 -5.83
CA LEU A 29 -4.55 -7.42 -6.94
C LEU A 29 -3.53 -8.53 -7.21
N GLY A 30 -2.95 -9.13 -6.17
CA GLY A 30 -2.04 -10.28 -6.31
C GLY A 30 -2.73 -11.54 -6.86
N ALA A 31 -3.98 -11.79 -6.45
CA ALA A 31 -4.80 -12.86 -7.03
C ALA A 31 -5.07 -12.64 -8.53
N PHE A 32 -5.38 -11.41 -8.92
CA PHE A 32 -5.60 -11.05 -10.33
C PHE A 32 -4.31 -11.18 -11.17
N ASP A 33 -3.17 -10.73 -10.66
CA ASP A 33 -1.88 -10.88 -11.35
C ASP A 33 -1.53 -12.35 -11.58
N ARG A 34 -1.73 -13.20 -10.55
CA ARG A 34 -1.50 -14.64 -10.69
C ARG A 34 -2.46 -15.30 -11.68
N PHE A 35 -3.72 -14.86 -11.70
CA PHE A 35 -4.68 -15.29 -12.70
C PHE A 35 -4.20 -14.95 -14.13
N LEU A 36 -3.66 -13.75 -14.35
CA LEU A 36 -3.07 -13.38 -15.65
C LEU A 36 -1.85 -14.24 -16.00
N VAL A 37 -0.97 -14.51 -15.03
CA VAL A 37 0.20 -15.38 -15.25
C VAL A 37 -0.22 -16.80 -15.65
N TYR A 38 -1.25 -17.34 -14.99
CA TYR A 38 -1.81 -18.63 -15.38
C TYR A 38 -2.45 -18.60 -16.77
N ALA A 39 -3.34 -17.63 -17.02
CA ALA A 39 -4.13 -17.56 -18.24
C ALA A 39 -3.26 -17.30 -19.49
N LEU A 40 -2.22 -16.46 -19.35
CA LEU A 40 -1.41 -15.99 -20.47
C LEU A 40 -0.15 -16.85 -20.70
N PHE A 41 0.46 -17.37 -19.63
CA PHE A 41 1.74 -18.09 -19.69
C PHE A 41 1.63 -19.58 -19.36
N LYS A 42 0.42 -20.10 -19.12
CA LYS A 42 0.17 -21.49 -18.68
C LYS A 42 1.06 -21.92 -17.50
N GLY A 43 1.43 -20.98 -16.63
CA GLY A 43 2.24 -21.26 -15.45
C GLY A 43 1.49 -22.13 -14.43
N GLN A 44 2.20 -22.92 -13.62
CA GLN A 44 1.56 -23.70 -12.54
C GLN A 44 0.85 -22.76 -11.54
N LEU A 45 -0.47 -22.92 -11.36
CA LEU A 45 -1.22 -22.19 -10.32
C LEU A 45 -0.72 -22.54 -8.90
N LEU A 46 -0.36 -23.81 -8.68
CA LEU A 46 -0.22 -24.41 -7.35
C LEU A 46 1.15 -24.23 -6.70
N SER A 47 1.94 -23.23 -7.10
CA SER A 47 3.09 -22.81 -6.29
C SER A 47 2.62 -21.78 -5.25
N LEU A 48 2.10 -22.29 -4.13
CA LEU A 48 1.58 -21.47 -3.02
C LEU A 48 2.65 -20.49 -2.49
N SER A 49 3.93 -20.89 -2.52
CA SER A 49 5.07 -20.06 -2.15
C SER A 49 5.30 -18.89 -3.11
N ALA A 50 5.22 -19.13 -4.42
CA ALA A 50 5.35 -18.05 -5.41
C ALA A 50 4.20 -17.04 -5.29
N PHE A 51 2.97 -17.53 -5.09
CA PHE A 51 1.80 -16.66 -4.87
C PHE A 51 1.94 -15.81 -3.59
N ALA A 52 2.42 -16.40 -2.51
CA ALA A 52 2.64 -15.69 -1.26
C ALA A 52 3.70 -14.60 -1.43
N ILE A 53 4.80 -14.88 -2.13
CA ILE A 53 5.87 -13.90 -2.39
C ILE A 53 5.36 -12.75 -3.25
N ASP A 54 4.70 -13.03 -4.38
CA ASP A 54 4.17 -11.99 -5.28
C ASP A 54 3.18 -11.08 -4.56
N SER A 55 2.24 -11.67 -3.80
CA SER A 55 1.26 -10.92 -3.01
C SER A 55 1.93 -10.08 -1.92
N LEU A 56 2.99 -10.60 -1.28
CA LEU A 56 3.73 -9.89 -0.22
C LEU A 56 4.56 -8.74 -0.78
N VAL A 57 5.13 -8.88 -1.98
CA VAL A 57 5.81 -7.80 -2.70
C VAL A 57 4.82 -6.68 -3.06
N ILE A 58 3.65 -7.04 -3.62
CA ILE A 58 2.60 -6.06 -3.94
C ILE A 58 2.13 -5.35 -2.68
N LEU A 59 1.89 -6.08 -1.60
CA LEU A 59 1.50 -5.55 -0.30
C LEU A 59 2.55 -4.59 0.26
N ALA A 60 3.84 -4.94 0.19
CA ALA A 60 4.93 -4.09 0.67
C ALA A 60 4.98 -2.76 -0.10
N ILE A 61 4.83 -2.80 -1.43
CA ILE A 61 4.81 -1.59 -2.27
C ILE A 61 3.58 -0.73 -1.97
N ALA A 62 2.41 -1.36 -1.83
CA ALA A 62 1.17 -0.67 -1.48
C ALA A 62 1.24 -0.03 -0.09
N PHE A 63 1.86 -0.72 0.87
CA PHE A 63 2.10 -0.20 2.21
C PHE A 63 3.03 1.01 2.23
N LEU A 64 4.11 0.97 1.45
CA LEU A 64 4.99 2.14 1.29
C LEU A 64 4.25 3.35 0.71
N GLY A 65 3.47 3.16 -0.35
CA GLY A 65 2.66 4.23 -0.95
C GLY A 65 1.61 4.79 0.02
N PHE A 66 0.98 3.92 0.80
CA PHE A 66 0.03 4.30 1.84
C PHE A 66 0.69 5.14 2.95
N ARG A 67 1.84 4.68 3.47
CA ARG A 67 2.52 5.35 4.58
C ARG A 67 3.05 6.73 4.19
N LEU A 68 3.66 6.85 3.01
CA LEU A 68 4.14 8.14 2.45
C LEU A 68 2.99 9.14 2.28
N THR A 69 1.88 8.68 1.69
CA THR A 69 0.72 9.54 1.42
C THR A 69 0.03 9.95 2.71
N ARG A 70 -0.12 9.04 3.67
CA ARG A 70 -0.74 9.33 4.96
C ARG A 70 0.09 10.32 5.78
N ALA A 71 1.42 10.21 5.75
CA ALA A 71 2.30 11.19 6.38
C ALA A 71 2.15 12.59 5.76
N ARG A 72 2.11 12.68 4.43
CA ARG A 72 1.90 13.94 3.72
C ARG A 72 0.54 14.57 4.06
N ILE A 73 -0.52 13.77 4.09
CA ILE A 73 -1.87 14.26 4.38
C ILE A 73 -1.99 14.74 5.83
N MET A 74 -1.43 14.01 6.80
CA MET A 74 -1.43 14.41 8.21
C MET A 74 -0.80 15.79 8.42
N VAL A 75 0.36 16.04 7.81
CA VAL A 75 1.05 17.34 7.92
C VAL A 75 0.32 18.44 7.14
N LYS A 76 -0.23 18.14 5.95
CA LYS A 76 -0.92 19.14 5.13
C LYS A 76 -2.27 19.55 5.70
N GLN A 77 -3.02 18.59 6.25
CA GLN A 77 -4.40 18.80 6.71
C GLN A 77 -4.47 19.17 8.18
N TYR A 78 -3.49 18.76 9.01
CA TYR A 78 -3.42 19.08 10.44
C TYR A 78 -2.08 19.74 10.83
N PRO A 79 -1.65 20.83 10.17
CA PRO A 79 -0.37 21.48 10.44
C PRO A 79 -0.25 22.08 11.85
N TRP A 80 -1.37 22.34 12.53
CA TRP A 80 -1.38 22.87 13.89
C TRP A 80 -1.11 21.81 14.97
N ILE A 81 -1.37 20.53 14.69
CA ILE A 81 -1.15 19.41 15.63
C ILE A 81 0.10 18.61 15.27
N PHE A 82 0.43 18.50 13.98
CA PHE A 82 1.48 17.60 13.50
C PHE A 82 2.54 18.32 12.65
N GLU A 83 3.80 17.98 12.90
CA GLU A 83 4.96 18.38 12.11
C GLU A 83 5.56 17.18 11.37
N ARG A 84 6.27 17.46 10.27
CA ARG A 84 6.89 16.40 9.46
C ARG A 84 8.15 15.89 10.14
N ALA A 85 8.18 14.61 10.47
CA ALA A 85 9.32 13.93 11.10
C ALA A 85 9.97 12.91 10.14
N GLY A 86 10.04 13.27 8.86
CA GLY A 86 10.61 12.46 7.78
C GLY A 86 9.66 12.22 6.61
N PRO A 87 10.07 11.40 5.62
CA PRO A 87 9.24 11.05 4.48
C PRO A 87 8.05 10.14 4.85
N LEU A 88 8.21 9.27 5.85
CA LEU A 88 7.23 8.26 6.25
C LEU A 88 6.54 8.55 7.60
N ASN A 89 7.07 9.50 8.37
CA ASN A 89 6.65 9.76 9.74
C ASN A 89 6.26 11.23 9.94
N TRP A 90 5.36 11.43 10.89
CA TRP A 90 4.95 12.73 11.40
C TRP A 90 5.03 12.68 12.91
N LYS A 91 5.35 13.80 13.54
CA LYS A 91 5.44 13.95 14.98
C LYS A 91 4.35 14.92 15.41
N ARG A 92 3.81 14.72 16.61
CA ARG A 92 2.91 15.72 17.21
C ARG A 92 3.75 16.93 17.58
N LYS A 93 3.33 18.12 17.16
CA LYS A 93 3.94 19.37 17.58
C LYS A 93 3.83 19.41 19.10
N SER A 94 4.98 19.44 19.79
CA SER A 94 4.99 19.67 21.23
C SER A 94 4.49 21.09 21.41
N GLY A 95 3.30 21.23 21.99
CA GLY A 95 2.78 22.54 22.35
C GLY A 95 3.49 22.98 23.61
N GLU A 96 4.64 23.64 23.42
CA GLU A 96 5.29 24.66 24.28
C GLU A 96 6.65 25.04 23.67
#